data_AF-A0A965ATV9-F1
#
_entry.id   AF-A0A965ATV9-F1
#
_cell.length_a   1.000
_cell.length_b   1.000
_cell.length_c   1.000
_cell.angle_alpha   90.00
_cell.angle_beta   90.00
_cell.angle_gamma   90.00
#
_symmetry.space_group_name_H-M   'P 1'
#
loop_
_entity.id
_entity.type
_entity.pdbx_description
1 polymer ?
#
loop_
_entity_poly.entity_id
_entity_poly.type
_entity_poly.pdbx_seq_one_letter_code
_entity_poly.pdbx_strand_id
1 'polypeptide(L)'
;MGNARGALTQRQCSSNCGNMTAILGRDDQGRKRYRSVCNPCHRKGRLLKADKCEWPDCTFVIEDKIQLDVDHKDGNRANNDPSNVWTLCANHHRLKTKRNKDGVYGQRTKN
;
A
#
# COMPACT_ATOMS: atom_id res chain seq x y z
N MET A 1 -6.09 17.74 4.82
CA MET A 1 -4.69 17.51 5.23
C MET A 1 -4.53 16.03 5.51
N GLY A 2 -3.61 15.34 4.83
CA GLY A 2 -3.61 13.88 4.71
C GLY A 2 -3.05 13.17 5.95
N ASN A 3 -3.90 12.39 6.63
CA ASN A 3 -3.53 11.50 7.74
C ASN A 3 -2.48 10.46 7.31
N ALA A 4 -1.19 10.79 7.47
CA ALA A 4 -0.11 9.82 7.35
C ALA A 4 -0.21 8.80 8.50
N ARG A 5 -0.81 7.63 8.20
CA ARG A 5 -0.98 6.48 9.12
C ARG A 5 0.35 5.73 9.35
N GLY A 6 1.31 6.38 10.00
CA GLY A 6 2.60 5.80 10.40
C GLY A 6 2.74 5.63 11.92
N ALA A 7 3.75 4.88 12.38
CA ALA A 7 4.05 4.76 13.81
C ALA A 7 4.67 6.07 14.36
N LEU A 8 4.43 6.41 15.63
CA LEU A 8 5.05 7.58 16.27
C LEU A 8 6.51 7.34 16.68
N THR A 9 6.91 6.08 16.81
CA THR A 9 8.25 5.67 17.22
C THR A 9 8.99 5.01 16.06
N GLN A 10 10.29 5.30 15.94
CA GLN A 10 11.16 4.62 14.98
C GLN A 10 11.49 3.23 15.52
N ARG A 11 11.39 2.22 14.68
CA ARG A 11 11.65 0.82 15.04
C ARG A 11 12.57 0.15 14.02
N GLN A 12 12.99 -1.07 14.29
CA GLN A 12 13.68 -1.88 13.31
C GLN A 12 12.74 -2.24 12.15
N CYS A 13 13.29 -2.31 10.94
CA CYS A 13 12.56 -2.64 9.73
C CYS A 13 11.86 -4.00 9.88
N SER A 14 10.56 -4.06 9.60
CA SER A 14 9.77 -5.30 9.67
C SER A 14 10.26 -6.42 8.73
N SER A 15 11.04 -6.08 7.70
CA SER A 15 11.70 -7.07 6.83
C SER A 15 12.96 -7.69 7.45
N ASN A 16 13.25 -7.42 8.74
CA ASN A 16 14.41 -7.93 9.49
C ASN A 16 15.78 -7.67 8.81
N CYS A 17 15.87 -6.63 7.98
CA CYS A 17 17.08 -6.30 7.23
C CYS A 17 18.14 -5.54 8.05
N GLY A 18 18.03 -5.51 9.38
CA GLY A 18 18.93 -4.78 10.28
C GLY A 18 18.76 -3.25 10.30
N ASN A 19 18.11 -2.65 9.30
CA ASN A 19 17.96 -1.20 9.20
C ASN A 19 16.79 -0.64 10.01
N MET A 20 16.85 0.65 10.36
CA MET A 20 15.73 1.36 11.00
C MET A 20 14.65 1.78 10.00
N THR A 21 13.41 1.87 10.46
CA THR A 21 12.27 2.32 9.66
C THR A 21 12.44 3.75 9.16
N ALA A 22 11.99 4.02 7.93
CA ALA A 22 12.11 5.34 7.32
C ALA A 22 11.01 6.30 7.78
N ILE A 23 11.30 7.61 7.76
CA ILE A 23 10.31 8.65 8.04
C ILE A 23 9.26 8.68 6.91
N LEU A 24 7.99 8.68 7.28
CA LEU A 24 6.84 8.82 6.40
C LEU A 24 6.46 10.29 6.21
N GLY A 25 6.50 11.06 7.31
CA GLY A 25 6.07 12.46 7.35
C GLY A 25 5.97 12.96 8.80
N ARG A 26 5.24 14.03 9.01
CA ARG A 26 4.88 14.54 10.35
C ARG A 26 3.36 14.54 10.52
N ASP A 27 2.88 14.43 11.75
CA ASP A 27 1.47 14.63 12.08
C ASP A 27 1.13 16.12 12.29
N ASP A 28 -0.13 16.43 12.55
CA ASP A 28 -0.61 17.80 12.77
C ASP A 28 0.01 18.47 14.02
N GLN A 29 0.60 17.68 14.93
CA GLN A 29 1.34 18.14 16.10
C GLN A 29 2.85 18.25 15.85
N GLY A 30 3.29 18.06 14.59
CA GLY A 30 4.70 18.16 14.19
C GLY A 30 5.56 16.94 14.55
N ARG A 31 4.99 15.89 15.14
CA ARG A 31 5.73 14.68 15.52
C ARG A 31 6.04 13.84 14.28
N LYS A 32 7.24 13.28 14.23
CA LYS A 32 7.67 12.40 13.13
C LYS A 32 6.82 11.12 13.14
N ARG A 33 6.39 10.71 11.94
CA ARG A 33 5.71 9.44 11.68
C ARG A 33 6.65 8.56 10.88
N TYR A 34 6.74 7.29 11.24
CA TYR A 34 7.62 6.30 10.63
C TYR A 34 6.84 5.22 9.89
N ARG A 35 7.44 4.69 8.82
CA ARG A 35 6.93 3.53 8.07
C ARG A 35 7.12 2.24 8.86
N SER A 36 6.56 1.15 8.37
CA SER A 36 6.84 -0.21 8.86
C SER A 36 8.19 -0.77 8.36
N VAL A 37 8.75 -0.18 7.32
CA VAL A 37 9.98 -0.65 6.64
C VAL A 37 10.98 0.49 6.42
N CYS A 38 12.26 0.14 6.19
CA CYS A 38 13.29 1.09 5.80
C CYS A 38 13.15 1.52 4.32
N ASN A 39 13.85 2.58 3.91
CA ASN A 39 13.81 3.08 2.53
C ASN A 39 14.27 2.03 1.49
N PRO A 40 15.37 1.28 1.69
CA PRO A 40 15.76 0.20 0.78
C PRO A 40 14.69 -0.88 0.61
N CYS A 41 14.14 -1.39 1.72
CA CYS A 41 13.09 -2.42 1.67
C CYS A 41 11.81 -1.89 1.03
N HIS A 42 11.44 -0.63 1.29
CA HIS A 42 10.29 0.00 0.64
C HIS A 42 10.48 0.11 -0.88
N ARG A 43 11.68 0.43 -1.36
CA ARG A 43 11.98 0.44 -2.81
C ARG A 43 11.93 -0.96 -3.39
N LYS A 44 12.52 -1.96 -2.73
CA LYS A 44 12.46 -3.37 -3.14
C LYS A 44 11.02 -3.88 -3.23
N GLY A 45 10.16 -3.59 -2.25
CA GLY A 45 8.76 -3.99 -2.27
C GLY A 45 7.99 -3.47 -3.49
N ARG A 46 8.32 -2.27 -3.99
CA ARG A 46 7.74 -1.72 -5.23
C ARG A 46 8.21 -2.44 -6.50
N LEU A 47 9.36 -3.10 -6.45
CA LEU A 47 9.91 -3.89 -7.55
C LEU A 47 9.38 -5.33 -7.55
N LEU A 48 8.90 -5.82 -6.42
CA LEU A 48 8.33 -7.16 -6.25
C LEU A 48 6.85 -7.26 -6.68
N LYS A 49 6.43 -6.43 -7.65
CA LYS A 49 5.15 -6.65 -8.31
C LYS A 49 5.24 -7.97 -9.09
N ALA A 50 4.22 -8.81 -8.96
CA ALA A 50 4.08 -9.99 -9.81
C ALA A 50 4.02 -9.56 -11.29
N ASP A 51 4.21 -10.51 -12.21
CA ASP A 51 4.11 -10.23 -13.64
C ASP A 51 2.65 -10.27 -14.15
N LYS A 52 1.71 -10.70 -13.29
CA LYS A 52 0.27 -10.76 -13.59
C LYS A 52 -0.58 -10.23 -12.45
N CYS A 53 -1.83 -9.91 -12.77
CA CYS A 53 -2.85 -9.66 -11.76
C CYS A 53 -3.18 -10.96 -11.01
N GLU A 54 -3.24 -10.90 -9.69
CA GLU A 54 -3.54 -12.04 -8.81
C GLU A 54 -5.03 -12.12 -8.44
N TRP A 55 -5.89 -11.31 -9.08
CA TRP A 55 -7.33 -11.41 -8.90
C TRP A 55 -7.89 -12.64 -9.64
N PRO A 56 -8.74 -13.47 -9.01
CA PRO A 56 -9.16 -14.77 -9.57
C PRO A 56 -9.76 -14.69 -10.98
N ASP A 57 -10.56 -13.65 -11.24
CA ASP A 57 -11.31 -13.49 -12.50
C ASP A 57 -10.62 -12.55 -13.51
N CYS A 58 -9.33 -12.23 -13.30
CA CYS A 58 -8.64 -11.31 -14.18
C CYS A 58 -8.00 -12.02 -15.37
N THR A 59 -8.57 -11.81 -16.56
CA THR A 59 -8.03 -12.29 -17.84
C THR A 59 -7.21 -11.24 -18.59
N PHE A 60 -7.07 -10.04 -18.01
CA PHE A 60 -6.35 -8.94 -18.64
C PHE A 60 -4.85 -9.24 -18.80
N VAL A 61 -4.34 -9.13 -20.02
CA VAL A 61 -2.92 -9.28 -20.34
C VAL A 61 -2.19 -7.98 -20.01
N ILE A 62 -1.12 -8.08 -19.23
CA ILE A 62 -0.33 -6.93 -18.82
C ILE A 62 0.73 -6.66 -19.88
N GLU A 63 0.73 -5.43 -20.41
CA GLU A 63 1.75 -4.96 -21.36
C GLU A 63 2.95 -4.38 -20.61
N ASP A 64 2.70 -3.65 -19.52
CA ASP A 64 3.74 -2.99 -18.74
C ASP A 64 3.42 -3.03 -17.22
N LYS A 65 4.47 -3.15 -16.39
CA LYS A 65 4.35 -3.18 -14.91
C LYS A 65 3.73 -1.91 -14.31
N ILE A 66 3.63 -0.82 -15.06
CA ILE A 66 2.88 0.38 -14.68
C ILE A 66 1.38 0.12 -14.55
N GLN A 67 0.84 -0.91 -15.24
CA GLN A 67 -0.57 -1.30 -15.17
C GLN A 67 -0.91 -2.13 -13.93
N LEU A 68 0.11 -2.50 -13.14
CA LEU A 68 -0.01 -3.28 -11.92
C LEU A 68 0.19 -2.39 -10.69
N ASP A 69 -0.64 -2.58 -9.68
CA ASP A 69 -0.58 -1.93 -8.38
C ASP A 69 -0.39 -2.97 -7.28
N VAL A 70 0.26 -2.54 -6.19
CA VAL A 70 0.39 -3.33 -4.97
C VAL A 70 -0.77 -2.95 -4.06
N ASP A 71 -1.54 -3.95 -3.63
CA ASP A 71 -2.72 -3.77 -2.78
C ASP A 71 -2.61 -4.64 -1.51
N HIS A 72 -3.38 -4.29 -0.49
CA HIS A 72 -3.48 -5.06 0.76
C HIS A 72 -4.79 -5.87 0.76
N LYS A 73 -4.71 -7.20 0.85
CA LYS A 73 -5.85 -8.12 0.77
C LYS A 73 -6.94 -7.74 1.77
N ASP A 74 -6.57 -7.47 3.02
CA ASP A 74 -7.46 -7.06 4.12
C ASP A 74 -7.95 -5.60 4.07
N GLY A 75 -7.50 -4.79 3.10
CA GLY A 75 -7.79 -3.35 3.02
C GLY A 75 -7.09 -2.49 4.08
N ASN A 76 -6.38 -3.10 5.03
CA ASN A 76 -5.65 -2.41 6.07
C ASN A 76 -4.23 -2.08 5.61
N ARG A 77 -4.05 -0.84 5.15
CA ARG A 77 -2.75 -0.30 4.71
C ARG A 77 -1.65 -0.31 5.77
N ALA A 78 -1.99 -0.50 7.05
CA ALA A 78 -0.99 -0.63 8.11
C ALA A 78 -0.43 -2.07 8.23
N ASN A 79 -1.18 -3.07 7.76
CA ASN A 79 -0.77 -4.47 7.76
C ASN A 79 0.15 -4.75 6.56
N ASN A 80 1.45 -4.59 6.77
CA ASN A 80 2.47 -4.76 5.73
C ASN A 80 3.08 -6.17 5.73
N ASP A 81 2.38 -7.16 6.29
CA ASP A 81 2.80 -8.55 6.18
C ASP A 81 2.86 -8.95 4.69
N PRO A 82 3.95 -9.55 4.20
CA PRO A 82 4.05 -9.99 2.80
C PRO A 82 2.89 -10.90 2.35
N SER A 83 2.31 -11.68 3.25
CA SER A 83 1.15 -12.54 2.97
C SER A 83 -0.15 -11.75 2.72
N ASN A 84 -0.25 -10.55 3.31
CA ASN A 84 -1.36 -9.62 3.15
C ASN A 84 -1.22 -8.74 1.89
N VAL A 85 -0.09 -8.81 1.18
CA VAL A 85 0.14 -8.02 -0.02
C VAL A 85 -0.11 -8.88 -1.27
N TRP A 86 -0.67 -8.29 -2.31
CA TRP A 86 -0.86 -8.90 -3.64
C TRP A 86 -0.78 -7.85 -4.74
N THR A 87 -0.60 -8.31 -5.97
CA THR A 87 -0.48 -7.50 -7.18
C THR A 87 -1.80 -7.52 -7.95
N LEU A 88 -2.43 -6.36 -8.12
CA LEU A 88 -3.68 -6.21 -8.87
C LEU A 88 -3.46 -5.34 -10.10
N CYS A 89 -4.18 -5.61 -11.19
CA CYS A 89 -4.23 -4.63 -12.28
C CYS A 89 -4.97 -3.37 -11.84
N ALA A 90 -4.67 -2.25 -12.49
CA ALA A 90 -5.20 -0.95 -12.14
C ALA A 90 -6.75 -0.89 -12.17
N ASN A 91 -7.41 -1.75 -12.95
CA ASN A 91 -8.87 -1.87 -12.99
C ASN A 91 -9.41 -2.59 -11.75
N HIS A 92 -8.89 -3.78 -11.42
CA HIS A 92 -9.32 -4.54 -10.24
C HIS A 92 -8.99 -3.80 -8.94
N HIS A 93 -7.84 -3.13 -8.88
CA HIS A 93 -7.45 -2.31 -7.74
C HIS A 93 -8.46 -1.17 -7.48
N ARG A 94 -8.89 -0.47 -8.54
CA ARG A 94 -9.93 0.58 -8.44
C ARG A 94 -11.30 0.01 -8.06
N LEU A 95 -11.71 -1.11 -8.66
CA LEU A 95 -12.98 -1.76 -8.34
C LEU A 95 -13.04 -2.22 -6.89
N LYS A 96 -11.97 -2.84 -6.40
CA LYS A 96 -11.84 -3.24 -4.99
C LYS A 96 -11.93 -2.03 -4.07
N THR A 97 -11.14 -0.99 -4.35
CA THR A 97 -11.15 0.27 -3.57
C THR A 97 -12.55 0.87 -3.48
N LYS A 98 -13.32 0.85 -4.58
CA LYS A 98 -14.70 1.33 -4.62
C LYS A 98 -15.65 0.44 -3.81
N ARG A 99 -15.53 -0.89 -3.91
CA ARG A 99 -16.37 -1.87 -3.19
C ARG A 99 -16.16 -1.81 -1.68
N ASN A 100 -14.90 -1.73 -1.25
CA ASN A 100 -14.53 -1.72 0.16
C ASN A 100 -14.66 -0.33 0.81
N LYS A 101 -14.93 0.72 0.04
CA LYS A 101 -14.90 2.13 0.50
C LYS A 101 -13.54 2.54 1.07
N ASP A 102 -12.46 1.87 0.64
CA ASP A 102 -11.07 2.12 1.08
C ASP A 102 -10.47 3.40 0.47
N GLY A 103 -11.21 4.09 -0.39
CA GLY A 103 -10.79 5.33 -1.06
C GLY A 103 -11.91 6.36 -1.16
N VAL A 104 -11.50 7.64 -1.26
CA VAL A 104 -12.38 8.80 -1.44
C VAL A 104 -12.80 8.92 -2.91
N TYR A 105 -13.33 7.85 -3.51
CA TYR A 105 -13.95 7.95 -4.84
C TYR A 105 -15.37 8.45 -4.67
N GLY A 106 -15.51 9.79 -4.61
CA GLY A 106 -16.78 10.50 -4.76
C GLY A 106 -17.90 9.97 -3.87
N GLN A 107 -17.92 10.38 -2.60
CA GLN A 107 -19.18 10.40 -1.86
C GLN A 107 -20.14 11.32 -2.64
N ARG A 108 -21.03 10.75 -3.45
CA ARG A 108 -22.25 11.47 -3.83
C ARG A 108 -22.97 11.72 -2.52
N THR A 109 -22.94 12.96 -2.05
CA THR A 109 -23.89 13.47 -1.07
C THR A 109 -25.27 13.11 -1.63
N LYS A 110 -25.95 12.16 -0.98
CA LYS A 110 -27.36 11.91 -1.24
C LYS A 110 -28.08 13.19 -0.78
N ASN A 111 -28.53 14.00 -1.74
CA ASN A 111 -29.65 14.91 -1.51
C ASN A 111 -30.94 14.10 -1.52
#